data_AF-A0A202DL08-F1
#
_entry.id   AF-A0A202DL08-F1
#
_cell.length_a   1.000
_cell.length_b   1.000
_cell.length_c   1.000
_cell.angle_alpha   90.00
_cell.angle_beta   90.00
_cell.angle_gamma   90.00
#
_symmetry.space_group_name_H-M   'P 1'
#
loop_
_entity.id
_entity.type
_entity.pdbx_description
1 polymer ?
#
loop_
_entity_poly.entity_id
_entity_poly.type
_entity_poly.pdbx_seq_one_letter_code
_entity_poly.pdbx_strand_id
1 'polypeptide(L)'
;FMCMRFFFPVTQWLHLYQVYRATGDERCRAALLGSARHYNKLSQDYPLAVQHKANDPEGLTYMYTMSAWSRITLQLARKGKASEEEIAEAEKFLETIIMVLKPVCEGDADLDPEMGIPKKLAEDFRIRPFNRSLNGIGVLAMTSAALKDLQTIKETDAYQTSIDRYRKCVKEYFKNWKSVGCLYTEEDGKTYFYYPYVFSQKLKRKQGVLLAGDDQGHYSHSMQGVMLVYESTPELGADDDFMTAIANAIYHNSYTKYGSIQCPTADKIKPNSRHPFNAPRERFYMFEAWRDGLIDGQCSKLSAEQKKAALSNRKHRPKVLHAMYMKALRKDRDLIYLGEKSSNRIAARR
;
A
#
# COMPACT_ATOMS: atom_id res chain seq x y z
N PHE A 1 -23.26 9.23 -12.10
CA PHE A 1 -23.33 8.19 -11.04
C PHE A 1 -23.14 6.76 -11.58
N MET A 2 -23.83 6.33 -12.65
CA MET A 2 -23.65 4.97 -13.23
C MET A 2 -22.24 4.72 -13.80
N CYS A 3 -21.63 5.68 -14.51
CA CYS A 3 -20.25 5.53 -15.00
C CYS A 3 -19.24 5.26 -13.87
N MET A 4 -19.38 5.88 -12.70
CA MET A 4 -18.40 5.75 -11.60
C MET A 4 -18.29 4.35 -10.99
N ARG A 5 -19.35 3.53 -11.10
CA ARG A 5 -19.36 2.13 -10.62
C ARG A 5 -18.56 1.18 -11.51
N PHE A 6 -18.35 1.50 -12.79
CA PHE A 6 -17.54 0.68 -13.70
C PHE A 6 -16.04 0.78 -13.45
N PHE A 7 -15.61 1.80 -12.70
CA PHE A 7 -14.20 2.02 -12.38
C PHE A 7 -13.82 1.47 -11.00
N PHE A 8 -14.61 0.61 -10.37
CA PHE A 8 -14.10 -0.16 -9.23
C PHE A 8 -13.30 -1.35 -9.78
N PRO A 9 -12.20 -1.77 -9.13
CA PRO A 9 -11.48 -2.98 -9.51
C PRO A 9 -12.45 -4.15 -9.70
N VAL A 10 -12.55 -4.70 -10.92
CA VAL A 10 -13.55 -5.70 -11.34
C VAL A 10 -13.21 -7.09 -10.76
N THR A 11 -12.12 -7.23 -10.00
CA THR A 11 -11.62 -8.50 -9.47
C THR A 11 -10.88 -8.32 -8.14
N GLN A 12 -10.59 -9.43 -7.46
CA GLN A 12 -9.69 -9.50 -6.30
C GLN A 12 -8.23 -9.24 -6.71
N TRP A 13 -7.92 -8.14 -7.38
CA TRP A 13 -6.58 -7.84 -7.91
C TRP A 13 -5.50 -7.95 -6.84
N LEU A 14 -5.75 -7.46 -5.62
CA LEU A 14 -4.77 -7.53 -4.55
C LEU A 14 -4.49 -8.97 -4.14
N HIS A 15 -5.51 -9.83 -4.18
CA HIS A 15 -5.32 -11.26 -3.95
C HIS A 15 -4.43 -11.86 -5.04
N LEU A 16 -4.72 -11.59 -6.32
CA LEU A 16 -3.90 -12.08 -7.45
C LEU A 16 -2.45 -11.59 -7.36
N TYR A 17 -2.27 -10.30 -7.05
CA TYR A 17 -0.96 -9.69 -6.86
C TYR A 17 -0.19 -10.35 -5.71
N GLN A 18 -0.81 -10.48 -4.54
CA GLN A 18 -0.18 -11.10 -3.38
C GLN A 18 0.14 -12.59 -3.61
N VAL A 19 -0.74 -13.32 -4.30
CA VAL A 19 -0.48 -14.72 -4.67
C VAL A 19 0.72 -14.76 -5.62
N TYR A 20 0.75 -13.94 -6.68
CA TYR A 20 1.88 -13.90 -7.60
C TYR A 20 3.20 -13.60 -6.88
N ARG A 21 3.24 -12.54 -6.04
CA ARG A 21 4.43 -12.23 -5.24
C ARG A 21 4.83 -13.38 -4.31
N ALA A 22 3.87 -14.15 -3.81
CA ALA A 22 4.13 -15.26 -2.92
C ALA A 22 4.51 -16.58 -3.60
N THR A 23 4.26 -16.75 -4.90
CA THR A 23 4.40 -18.05 -5.57
C THR A 23 5.06 -18.03 -6.95
N GLY A 24 5.11 -16.88 -7.61
CA GLY A 24 5.48 -16.77 -9.03
C GLY A 24 4.47 -17.39 -10.00
N ASP A 25 3.21 -17.61 -9.59
CA ASP A 25 2.20 -18.26 -10.44
C ASP A 25 1.77 -17.35 -11.61
N GLU A 26 2.28 -17.65 -12.80
CA GLU A 26 2.02 -16.89 -14.03
C GLU A 26 0.53 -16.79 -14.40
N ARG A 27 -0.34 -17.70 -13.92
CA ARG A 27 -1.80 -17.56 -14.12
C ARG A 27 -2.35 -16.32 -13.40
N CYS A 28 -1.78 -15.98 -12.24
CA CYS A 28 -2.13 -14.77 -11.51
C CYS A 28 -1.64 -13.52 -12.27
N ARG A 29 -0.43 -13.56 -12.83
CA ARG A 29 0.12 -12.46 -13.64
C ARG A 29 -0.69 -12.25 -14.93
N ALA A 30 -1.11 -13.32 -15.61
CA ALA A 30 -1.99 -13.26 -16.78
C ALA A 30 -3.38 -12.68 -16.44
N ALA A 31 -3.94 -13.04 -15.28
CA ALA A 31 -5.20 -12.46 -14.81
C ALA A 31 -5.07 -10.95 -14.50
N LEU A 32 -3.93 -10.53 -13.91
CA LEU A 32 -3.61 -9.10 -13.72
C LEU A 32 -3.51 -8.38 -15.08
N LEU A 33 -2.86 -8.99 -16.07
CA LEU A 33 -2.77 -8.44 -17.43
C LEU A 33 -4.15 -8.23 -18.07
N GLY A 34 -5.02 -9.24 -18.01
CA GLY A 34 -6.38 -9.13 -18.53
C GLY A 34 -7.15 -7.96 -17.90
N SER A 35 -6.99 -7.75 -16.60
CA SER A 35 -7.56 -6.59 -15.92
C SER A 35 -6.87 -5.27 -16.29
N ALA A 36 -5.55 -5.23 -16.45
CA ALA A 36 -4.81 -4.06 -16.87
C ALA A 36 -5.25 -3.59 -18.27
N ARG A 37 -5.37 -4.52 -19.22
CA ARG A 37 -5.89 -4.26 -20.57
C ARG A 37 -7.30 -3.69 -20.55
N HIS A 38 -8.18 -4.21 -19.69
CA HIS A 38 -9.53 -3.68 -19.51
C HIS A 38 -9.52 -2.22 -19.06
N TYR A 39 -8.74 -1.89 -18.02
CA TYR A 39 -8.67 -0.51 -17.52
C TYR A 39 -7.93 0.45 -18.44
N ASN A 40 -6.94 -0.05 -19.18
CA ASN A 40 -6.30 0.71 -20.23
C ASN A 40 -7.33 1.11 -21.29
N LYS A 41 -8.10 0.14 -21.80
CA LYS A 41 -9.16 0.40 -22.79
C LYS A 41 -10.18 1.40 -22.25
N LEU A 42 -10.68 1.20 -21.04
CA LEU A 42 -11.71 2.08 -20.50
C LEU A 42 -11.19 3.49 -20.14
N SER A 43 -9.88 3.65 -19.86
CA SER A 43 -9.26 4.98 -19.74
C SER A 43 -9.15 5.69 -21.09
N GLN A 44 -8.90 4.95 -22.16
CA GLN A 44 -8.84 5.47 -23.53
C GLN A 44 -10.23 5.80 -24.09
N ASP A 45 -11.23 4.96 -23.82
CA ASP A 45 -12.60 5.15 -24.29
C ASP A 45 -13.33 6.28 -23.52
N TYR A 46 -12.97 6.53 -22.26
CA TYR A 46 -13.65 7.49 -21.38
C TYR A 46 -12.70 8.39 -20.57
N PRO A 47 -11.80 9.17 -21.22
CA PRO A 47 -10.73 9.91 -20.56
C PRO A 47 -11.25 10.91 -19.51
N LEU A 48 -12.32 11.65 -19.81
CA LEU A 48 -12.89 12.62 -18.85
C LEU A 48 -13.47 11.94 -17.60
N ALA A 49 -14.05 10.75 -17.74
CA ALA A 49 -14.63 10.02 -16.61
C ALA A 49 -13.55 9.49 -15.67
N VAL A 50 -12.45 8.96 -16.22
CA VAL A 50 -11.31 8.49 -15.42
C VAL A 50 -10.54 9.65 -14.77
N GLN A 51 -10.38 10.77 -15.47
CA GLN A 51 -9.78 11.98 -14.90
C GLN A 51 -10.63 12.52 -13.75
N HIS A 52 -11.96 12.62 -13.94
CA HIS A 52 -12.86 13.02 -12.87
C HIS A 52 -12.72 12.10 -11.64
N LYS A 53 -12.61 10.79 -11.86
CA LYS A 53 -12.38 9.82 -10.78
C LYS A 53 -11.01 9.99 -10.12
N ALA A 54 -9.97 10.26 -10.89
CA ALA A 54 -8.60 10.43 -10.39
C ALA A 54 -8.37 11.74 -9.60
N ASN A 55 -9.36 12.65 -9.56
CA ASN A 55 -9.35 13.82 -8.66
C ASN A 55 -9.61 13.48 -7.17
N ASP A 56 -9.61 12.20 -6.80
CA ASP A 56 -9.73 11.70 -5.42
C ASP A 56 -8.69 10.57 -5.24
N PRO A 57 -7.90 10.55 -4.16
CA PRO A 57 -6.99 9.44 -3.88
C PRO A 57 -7.69 8.07 -3.91
N GLU A 58 -8.90 7.93 -3.36
CA GLU A 58 -9.61 6.64 -3.42
C GLU A 58 -9.94 6.25 -4.87
N GLY A 59 -10.18 7.25 -5.71
CA GLY A 59 -10.49 7.07 -7.12
C GLY A 59 -9.34 6.51 -7.95
N LEU A 60 -8.08 6.78 -7.57
CA LEU A 60 -6.88 6.27 -8.26
C LEU A 60 -6.78 4.74 -8.29
N THR A 61 -7.45 4.07 -7.36
CA THR A 61 -7.36 2.61 -7.17
C THR A 61 -7.79 1.77 -8.38
N TYR A 62 -8.53 2.32 -9.35
CA TYR A 62 -8.87 1.56 -10.54
C TYR A 62 -7.63 1.25 -11.42
N MET A 63 -6.57 2.06 -11.31
CA MET A 63 -5.32 1.90 -12.07
C MET A 63 -4.42 0.78 -11.53
N TYR A 64 -4.82 0.10 -10.45
CA TYR A 64 -3.95 -0.84 -9.74
C TYR A 64 -3.37 -1.96 -10.58
N THR A 65 -4.17 -2.56 -11.45
CA THR A 65 -3.70 -3.70 -12.25
C THR A 65 -2.75 -3.24 -13.35
N MET A 66 -2.96 -2.04 -13.90
CA MET A 66 -2.01 -1.39 -14.80
C MET A 66 -0.68 -1.13 -14.08
N SER A 67 -0.69 -0.52 -12.88
CA SER A 67 0.54 -0.23 -12.15
C SER A 67 1.25 -1.50 -11.66
N ALA A 68 0.49 -2.48 -11.14
CA ALA A 68 1.03 -3.73 -10.63
C ALA A 68 1.64 -4.62 -11.71
N TRP A 69 0.93 -4.80 -12.84
CA TRP A 69 1.44 -5.61 -13.93
C TRP A 69 2.68 -4.95 -14.56
N SER A 70 2.64 -3.64 -14.80
CA SER A 70 3.79 -2.90 -15.36
C SER A 70 5.01 -3.00 -14.46
N ARG A 71 4.84 -2.80 -13.14
CA ARG A 71 5.96 -2.92 -12.19
C ARG A 71 6.57 -4.32 -12.20
N ILE A 72 5.75 -5.38 -12.15
CA ILE A 72 6.23 -6.76 -12.21
C ILE A 72 7.01 -7.02 -13.50
N THR A 73 6.42 -6.66 -14.65
CA THR A 73 7.02 -6.88 -15.96
C THR A 73 8.35 -6.14 -16.11
N LEU A 74 8.44 -4.89 -15.66
CA LEU A 74 9.68 -4.11 -15.75
C LEU A 74 10.75 -4.60 -14.78
N GLN A 75 10.37 -5.10 -13.60
CA GLN A 75 11.31 -5.80 -12.71
C GLN A 75 11.87 -7.07 -13.37
N LEU A 76 11.03 -7.84 -14.07
CA LEU A 76 11.45 -9.02 -14.83
C LEU A 76 12.36 -8.64 -16.01
N ALA A 77 12.02 -7.57 -16.75
CA ALA A 77 12.82 -7.04 -17.84
C ALA A 77 14.24 -6.66 -17.39
N ARG A 78 14.37 -5.98 -16.24
CA ARG A 78 15.68 -5.68 -15.63
C ARG A 78 16.52 -6.93 -15.30
N LYS A 79 15.90 -8.11 -15.25
CA LYS A 79 16.57 -9.40 -15.06
C LYS A 79 16.65 -10.24 -16.35
N GLY A 80 16.30 -9.68 -17.51
CA GLY A 80 16.28 -10.38 -18.79
C GLY A 80 15.19 -11.46 -18.90
N LYS A 81 14.08 -11.31 -18.15
CA LYS A 81 12.99 -12.29 -18.05
C LYS A 81 11.64 -11.79 -18.60
N ALA A 82 11.64 -10.73 -19.40
CA ALA A 82 10.45 -10.23 -20.08
C ALA A 82 10.78 -9.98 -21.56
N SER A 83 9.80 -10.17 -22.44
CA SER A 83 9.96 -9.88 -23.87
C SER A 83 9.79 -8.39 -24.19
N GLU A 84 10.26 -7.97 -25.37
CA GLU A 84 10.07 -6.60 -25.86
C GLU A 84 8.59 -6.22 -25.97
N GLU A 85 7.72 -7.17 -26.35
CA GLU A 85 6.27 -6.94 -26.41
C GLU A 85 5.68 -6.72 -25.02
N GLU A 86 6.13 -7.46 -24.01
CA GLU A 86 5.69 -7.26 -22.63
C GLU A 86 6.15 -5.88 -22.10
N ILE A 87 7.38 -5.47 -22.43
CA ILE A 87 7.93 -4.14 -22.05
C ILE A 87 7.11 -3.03 -22.72
N ALA A 88 6.85 -3.12 -24.02
CA ALA A 88 6.06 -2.14 -24.76
C ALA A 88 4.62 -2.05 -24.22
N GLU A 89 4.03 -3.16 -23.82
CA GLU A 89 2.69 -3.15 -23.21
C GLU A 89 2.70 -2.53 -21.80
N ALA A 90 3.76 -2.75 -21.01
CA ALA A 90 3.92 -2.10 -19.70
C ALA A 90 4.09 -0.58 -19.86
N GLU A 91 4.88 -0.13 -20.82
CA GLU A 91 5.02 1.28 -21.18
C GLU A 91 3.66 1.89 -21.55
N LYS A 92 2.88 1.24 -22.42
CA LYS A 92 1.54 1.72 -22.80
C LYS A 92 0.60 1.90 -21.60
N PHE A 93 0.64 1.00 -20.63
CA PHE A 93 -0.16 1.14 -19.41
C PHE A 93 0.31 2.33 -18.56
N LEU A 94 1.62 2.54 -18.44
CA LEU A 94 2.19 3.68 -17.70
C LEU A 94 1.88 5.01 -18.40
N GLU A 95 1.95 5.06 -19.73
CA GLU A 95 1.53 6.23 -20.53
C GLU A 95 0.05 6.54 -20.34
N THR A 96 -0.81 5.53 -20.30
CA THR A 96 -2.24 5.71 -20.00
C THR A 96 -2.44 6.26 -18.58
N ILE A 97 -1.69 5.77 -17.58
CA ILE A 97 -1.73 6.33 -16.23
C ILE A 97 -1.32 7.80 -16.24
N ILE A 98 -0.20 8.15 -16.88
CA ILE A 98 0.26 9.54 -17.00
C ILE A 98 -0.79 10.39 -17.72
N MET A 99 -1.38 9.91 -18.81
CA MET A 99 -2.43 10.64 -19.55
C MET A 99 -3.63 10.99 -18.67
N VAL A 100 -3.99 10.11 -17.73
CA VAL A 100 -5.06 10.39 -16.77
C VAL A 100 -4.59 11.33 -15.66
N LEU A 101 -3.39 11.12 -15.10
CA LEU A 101 -2.88 11.86 -13.95
C LEU A 101 -2.38 13.26 -14.30
N LYS A 102 -1.86 13.48 -15.49
CA LYS A 102 -1.28 14.76 -15.92
C LYS A 102 -2.24 15.94 -15.75
N PRO A 103 -3.50 15.90 -16.24
CA PRO A 103 -4.42 17.01 -16.06
C PRO A 103 -4.99 17.16 -14.64
N VAL A 104 -4.87 16.16 -13.77
CA VAL A 104 -5.58 16.12 -12.46
C VAL A 104 -4.65 16.12 -11.25
N CYS A 105 -3.65 15.26 -11.25
CA CYS A 105 -2.67 15.13 -10.16
C CYS A 105 -1.37 15.85 -10.47
N GLU A 106 -0.98 15.99 -11.74
CA GLU A 106 0.22 16.76 -12.05
C GLU A 106 -0.10 18.25 -12.09
N GLY A 107 -0.98 18.69 -12.99
CA GLY A 107 -1.34 20.09 -13.20
C GLY A 107 -0.17 20.95 -13.73
N ASP A 108 -0.50 22.09 -14.35
CA ASP A 108 0.50 22.99 -14.93
C ASP A 108 0.61 24.34 -14.17
N ALA A 109 -0.28 24.60 -13.21
CA ALA A 109 -0.36 25.85 -12.47
C ALA A 109 -0.86 25.63 -11.03
N ASP A 110 -0.59 26.62 -10.17
CA ASP A 110 -1.00 26.64 -8.75
C ASP A 110 -0.67 25.36 -7.98
N LEU A 111 0.57 24.89 -8.14
CA LEU A 111 1.05 23.68 -7.49
C LEU A 111 1.37 23.94 -6.02
N ASP A 112 1.02 22.98 -5.17
CA ASP A 112 1.44 22.93 -3.78
C ASP A 112 2.96 22.67 -3.71
N PRO A 113 3.72 23.50 -2.99
CA PRO A 113 5.18 23.38 -2.97
C PRO A 113 5.68 22.15 -2.22
N GLU A 114 4.87 21.49 -1.38
CA GLU A 114 5.26 20.28 -0.64
C GLU A 114 4.84 19.00 -1.36
N MET A 115 3.64 18.96 -1.96
CA MET A 115 3.11 17.78 -2.67
C MET A 115 3.44 17.77 -4.17
N GLY A 116 3.65 18.93 -4.78
CA GLY A 116 3.86 19.05 -6.23
C GLY A 116 2.62 18.80 -7.09
N ILE A 117 1.43 18.79 -6.48
CA ILE A 117 0.13 18.62 -7.16
C ILE A 117 -0.69 19.91 -7.02
N PRO A 118 -1.79 20.12 -7.77
CA PRO A 118 -2.62 21.32 -7.63
C PRO A 118 -3.05 21.59 -6.18
N LYS A 119 -2.93 22.83 -5.68
CA LYS A 119 -3.15 23.17 -4.25
C LYS A 119 -4.48 22.67 -3.70
N LYS A 120 -5.56 22.86 -4.44
CA LYS A 120 -6.90 22.38 -4.03
C LYS A 120 -6.92 20.86 -3.81
N LEU A 121 -6.21 20.11 -4.64
CA LEU A 121 -6.08 18.67 -4.49
C LEU A 121 -5.18 18.32 -3.29
N ALA A 122 -4.10 19.06 -3.08
CA ALA A 122 -3.21 18.88 -1.93
C ALA A 122 -3.90 19.15 -0.59
N GLU A 123 -4.72 20.20 -0.51
CA GLU A 123 -5.56 20.50 0.65
C GLU A 123 -6.54 19.37 0.94
N ASP A 124 -7.22 18.88 -0.11
CA ASP A 124 -8.14 17.75 -0.03
C ASP A 124 -7.44 16.47 0.45
N PHE A 125 -6.23 16.17 -0.04
CA PHE A 125 -5.43 15.03 0.41
C PHE A 125 -5.05 15.13 1.88
N ARG A 126 -4.79 16.33 2.41
CA ARG A 126 -4.39 16.53 3.81
C ARG A 126 -5.53 16.32 4.81
N ILE A 127 -6.78 16.60 4.41
CA ILE A 127 -7.95 16.55 5.30
C ILE A 127 -8.76 15.25 5.22
N ARG A 128 -8.58 14.47 4.14
CA ARG A 128 -9.35 13.23 3.92
C ARG A 128 -8.98 12.12 4.91
N PRO A 129 -9.95 11.28 5.29
CA PRO A 129 -9.70 10.04 6.01
C PRO A 129 -8.65 9.15 5.31
N PHE A 130 -7.56 8.82 5.99
CA PHE A 130 -6.45 8.06 5.39
C PHE A 130 -6.88 6.71 4.78
N ASN A 131 -7.79 5.99 5.45
CA ASN A 131 -8.48 4.75 5.08
C ASN A 131 -8.25 4.25 3.63
N ARG A 132 -9.20 4.47 2.72
CA ARG A 132 -9.08 4.02 1.33
C ARG A 132 -8.28 4.99 0.47
N SER A 133 -8.02 6.21 0.94
CA SER A 133 -7.18 7.16 0.22
C SER A 133 -5.73 6.69 0.12
N LEU A 134 -5.20 6.01 1.15
CA LEU A 134 -3.88 5.38 1.14
C LEU A 134 -3.71 4.38 -0.01
N ASN A 135 -4.79 3.77 -0.45
CA ASN A 135 -4.76 2.86 -1.59
C ASN A 135 -4.31 3.59 -2.86
N GLY A 136 -4.87 4.77 -3.15
CA GLY A 136 -4.42 5.61 -4.26
C GLY A 136 -2.98 6.08 -4.13
N ILE A 137 -2.55 6.41 -2.91
CA ILE A 137 -1.14 6.76 -2.65
C ILE A 137 -0.22 5.56 -2.96
N GLY A 138 -0.66 4.34 -2.67
CA GLY A 138 0.00 3.12 -3.09
C GLY A 138 0.10 2.97 -4.62
N VAL A 139 -0.93 3.39 -5.38
CA VAL A 139 -0.86 3.44 -6.86
C VAL A 139 0.24 4.37 -7.31
N LEU A 140 0.28 5.60 -6.77
CA LEU A 140 1.31 6.58 -7.15
C LEU A 140 2.73 6.07 -6.85
N ALA A 141 2.92 5.43 -5.70
CA ALA A 141 4.19 4.80 -5.35
C ALA A 141 4.60 3.71 -6.35
N MET A 142 3.69 2.76 -6.66
CA MET A 142 3.95 1.70 -7.64
C MET A 142 4.24 2.25 -9.03
N THR A 143 3.44 3.20 -9.51
CA THR A 143 3.62 3.86 -10.81
C THR A 143 4.97 4.57 -10.88
N SER A 144 5.35 5.32 -9.84
CA SER A 144 6.63 6.02 -9.81
C SER A 144 7.82 5.06 -9.88
N ALA A 145 7.73 3.91 -9.20
CA ALA A 145 8.76 2.88 -9.24
C ALA A 145 8.79 2.18 -10.61
N ALA A 146 7.63 1.88 -11.20
CA ALA A 146 7.54 1.29 -12.53
C ALA A 146 8.13 2.22 -13.61
N LEU A 147 7.79 3.51 -13.59
CA LEU A 147 8.39 4.51 -14.48
C LEU A 147 9.90 4.60 -14.33
N LYS A 148 10.43 4.49 -13.11
CA LYS A 148 11.89 4.47 -12.87
C LYS A 148 12.56 3.24 -13.49
N ASP A 149 11.95 2.06 -13.37
CA ASP A 149 12.47 0.86 -14.03
C ASP A 149 12.41 1.03 -15.57
N LEU A 150 11.32 1.58 -16.11
CA LEU A 150 11.17 1.85 -17.54
C LEU A 150 12.25 2.82 -18.05
N GLN A 151 12.48 3.93 -17.35
CA GLN A 151 13.57 4.87 -17.65
C GLN A 151 14.92 4.19 -17.70
N THR A 152 15.17 3.26 -16.76
CA THR A 152 16.43 2.52 -16.69
C THR A 152 16.58 1.58 -17.88
N ILE A 153 15.51 0.85 -18.23
CA ILE A 153 15.51 -0.10 -19.37
C ILE A 153 15.68 0.62 -20.70
N LYS A 154 15.04 1.78 -20.88
CA LYS A 154 15.05 2.56 -22.11
C LYS A 154 16.18 3.60 -22.19
N GLU A 155 17.01 3.69 -21.15
CA GLU A 155 18.09 4.69 -21.04
C GLU A 155 17.60 6.12 -21.32
N THR A 156 16.54 6.55 -20.64
CA THR A 156 15.87 7.85 -20.86
C THR A 156 15.54 8.58 -19.56
N ASP A 157 15.36 9.90 -19.64
CA ASP A 157 14.90 10.79 -18.57
C ASP A 157 13.49 11.34 -18.79
N ALA A 158 12.80 10.92 -19.87
CA ALA A 158 11.53 11.50 -20.30
C ALA A 158 10.41 11.46 -19.24
N TYR A 159 10.44 10.50 -18.31
CA TYR A 159 9.42 10.33 -17.27
C TYR A 159 9.80 10.99 -15.93
N GLN A 160 10.97 11.63 -15.83
CA GLN A 160 11.55 12.06 -14.55
C GLN A 160 10.65 13.07 -13.83
N THR A 161 10.03 13.98 -14.58
CA THR A 161 9.09 14.97 -14.01
C THR A 161 7.88 14.32 -13.35
N SER A 162 7.28 13.31 -13.99
CA SER A 162 6.14 12.56 -13.41
C SER A 162 6.59 11.73 -12.21
N ILE A 163 7.75 11.08 -12.29
CA ILE A 163 8.34 10.33 -11.17
C ILE A 163 8.50 11.22 -9.94
N ASP A 164 9.16 12.38 -10.09
CA ASP A 164 9.43 13.28 -8.98
C ASP A 164 8.14 13.79 -8.34
N ARG A 165 7.13 14.08 -9.18
CA ARG A 165 5.83 14.56 -8.71
C ARG A 165 5.09 13.50 -7.89
N TYR A 166 5.02 12.27 -8.38
CA TYR A 166 4.36 11.18 -7.66
C TYR A 166 5.09 10.85 -6.36
N ARG A 167 6.43 10.81 -6.38
CA ARG A 167 7.24 10.56 -5.18
C ARG A 167 7.04 11.66 -4.13
N LYS A 168 6.99 12.92 -4.55
CA LYS A 168 6.75 14.07 -3.68
C LYS A 168 5.37 14.00 -3.02
N CYS A 169 4.33 13.69 -3.79
CA CYS A 169 2.97 13.46 -3.28
C CYS A 169 2.94 12.32 -2.24
N VAL A 170 3.53 11.16 -2.53
CA VAL A 170 3.60 10.02 -1.59
C VAL A 170 4.33 10.42 -0.30
N LYS A 171 5.50 11.06 -0.42
CA LYS A 171 6.31 11.49 0.73
C LYS A 171 5.55 12.45 1.65
N GLU A 172 4.94 13.47 1.06
CA GLU A 172 4.21 14.46 1.85
C GLU A 172 2.93 13.88 2.45
N TYR A 173 2.25 12.96 1.77
CA TYR A 173 1.10 12.25 2.32
C TYR A 173 1.49 11.45 3.58
N PHE A 174 2.62 10.74 3.57
CA PHE A 174 3.12 10.04 4.76
C PHE A 174 3.60 10.98 5.86
N LYS A 175 4.20 12.13 5.52
CA LYS A 175 4.54 13.19 6.49
C LYS A 175 3.27 13.70 7.19
N ASN A 176 2.22 14.02 6.44
CA ASN A 176 0.92 14.41 7.00
C ASN A 176 0.29 13.29 7.85
N TRP A 177 0.38 12.04 7.40
CA TRP A 177 -0.18 10.91 8.16
C TRP A 177 0.51 10.71 9.50
N LYS A 178 1.84 10.80 9.52
CA LYS A 178 2.63 10.69 10.76
C LYS A 178 2.40 11.88 11.70
N SER A 179 2.15 13.09 11.18
CA SER A 179 1.88 14.28 12.00
C SER A 179 0.51 14.25 12.67
N VAL A 180 -0.51 13.75 11.96
CA VAL A 180 -1.86 13.54 12.50
C VAL A 180 -1.91 12.33 13.45
N GLY A 181 -1.13 11.29 13.15
CA GLY A 181 -1.00 10.11 13.97
C GLY A 181 -0.13 10.28 15.21
N CYS A 182 0.30 9.15 15.75
CA CYS A 182 1.16 9.06 16.92
C CYS A 182 2.19 7.96 16.72
N LEU A 183 3.45 8.37 16.55
CA LEU A 183 4.60 7.51 16.75
C LEU A 183 5.04 7.66 18.20
N TYR A 184 4.93 6.59 18.98
CA TYR A 184 5.28 6.61 20.40
C TYR A 184 6.11 5.38 20.76
N THR A 185 7.23 5.60 21.43
CA THR A 185 8.08 4.54 21.97
C THR A 185 7.76 4.33 23.44
N GLU A 186 7.30 3.13 23.78
CA GLU A 186 7.03 2.75 25.17
C GLU A 186 8.34 2.48 25.92
N GLU A 187 8.25 2.39 27.26
CA GLU A 187 9.39 2.06 28.15
C GLU A 187 10.03 0.70 27.82
N ASP A 188 9.29 -0.20 27.18
CA ASP A 188 9.81 -1.49 26.72
C ASP A 188 10.66 -1.39 25.43
N GLY A 189 10.92 -0.18 24.94
CA GLY A 189 11.69 0.12 23.75
C GLY A 189 10.95 -0.09 22.44
N LYS A 190 9.68 -0.54 22.44
CA LYS A 190 8.91 -0.72 21.21
C LYS A 190 8.23 0.57 20.80
N THR A 191 8.36 0.89 19.52
CA THR A 191 7.60 1.98 18.90
C THR A 191 6.27 1.47 18.38
N TYR A 192 5.23 2.29 18.50
CA TYR A 192 3.87 2.02 18.07
C TYR A 192 3.40 3.16 17.17
N PHE A 193 2.75 2.81 16.06
CA PHE A 193 2.05 3.80 15.22
C PHE A 193 0.55 3.56 15.23
N TYR A 194 -0.20 4.63 15.49
CA TYR A 194 -1.65 4.65 15.37
C TYR A 194 -2.13 6.06 15.08
N TYR A 195 -3.38 6.20 14.62
CA TYR A 195 -3.95 7.49 14.23
C TYR A 195 -5.46 7.51 14.51
N PRO A 196 -6.11 8.69 14.57
CA PRO A 196 -7.54 8.80 14.81
C PRO A 196 -8.32 8.62 13.51
N TYR A 197 -9.49 7.98 13.56
CA TYR A 197 -10.36 7.83 12.38
C TYR A 197 -10.84 9.18 11.82
N VAL A 198 -11.22 10.12 12.70
CA VAL A 198 -11.81 11.42 12.32
C VAL A 198 -10.84 12.55 12.64
N PHE A 199 -10.50 13.33 11.63
CA PHE A 199 -9.58 14.48 11.69
C PHE A 199 -10.15 15.69 12.45
N SER A 200 -11.48 15.79 12.55
CA SER A 200 -12.17 16.98 13.06
C SER A 200 -12.35 17.03 14.59
N GLN A 201 -11.93 16.01 15.33
CA GLN A 201 -11.99 16.06 16.80
C GLN A 201 -10.73 16.74 17.34
N LYS A 202 -10.86 17.59 18.38
CA LYS A 202 -9.71 18.10 19.14
C LYS A 202 -8.88 16.90 19.61
N LEU A 203 -7.77 16.64 18.93
CA LEU A 203 -6.89 15.51 19.21
C LEU A 203 -6.26 15.72 20.57
N LYS A 204 -6.79 15.02 21.58
CA LYS A 204 -6.25 15.11 22.94
C LYS A 204 -4.97 14.30 23.02
N ARG A 205 -3.88 14.96 23.39
CA ARG A 205 -2.63 14.32 23.79
C ARG A 205 -2.44 14.41 25.30
N LYS A 206 -1.89 13.37 25.92
CA LYS A 206 -1.45 13.38 27.31
C LYS A 206 -0.08 12.75 27.36
N GLN A 207 0.93 13.42 27.92
CA GLN A 207 2.31 12.88 27.99
C GLN A 207 2.84 12.43 26.61
N GLY A 208 2.59 13.23 25.57
CA GLY A 208 3.00 12.91 24.20
C GLY A 208 2.13 11.90 23.45
N VAL A 209 1.42 10.99 24.15
CA VAL A 209 0.55 10.00 23.51
C VAL A 209 -0.76 10.62 23.01
N LEU A 210 -1.22 10.16 21.85
CA LEU A 210 -2.54 10.49 21.31
C LEU A 210 -3.62 9.61 21.97
N LEU A 211 -4.72 10.20 22.43
CA LEU A 211 -5.82 9.48 23.09
C LEU A 211 -7.00 9.19 22.15
N ALA A 212 -6.69 8.83 20.91
CA ALA A 212 -7.66 8.55 19.86
C ALA A 212 -7.08 7.54 18.85
N GLY A 213 -7.34 6.25 19.09
CA GLY A 213 -7.01 5.15 18.16
C GLY A 213 -8.19 4.80 17.26
N ASP A 214 -7.88 4.26 16.08
CA ASP A 214 -8.86 3.75 15.12
C ASP A 214 -9.32 2.32 15.46
N ASP A 215 -10.39 1.84 14.84
CA ASP A 215 -10.80 0.43 14.88
C ASP A 215 -10.05 -0.41 13.83
N GLN A 216 -10.00 -1.73 14.06
CA GLN A 216 -9.33 -2.65 13.15
C GLN A 216 -9.83 -2.59 11.70
N GLY A 217 -11.12 -2.32 11.49
CA GLY A 217 -11.73 -2.32 10.17
C GLY A 217 -11.16 -1.20 9.32
N HIS A 218 -11.35 0.05 9.78
CA HIS A 218 -10.83 1.24 9.12
C HIS A 218 -9.30 1.23 9.02
N TYR A 219 -8.61 0.88 10.12
CA TYR A 219 -7.16 0.80 10.13
C TYR A 219 -6.64 -0.20 9.08
N SER A 220 -7.31 -1.35 8.92
CA SER A 220 -6.89 -2.38 7.96
C SER A 220 -6.92 -1.91 6.51
N HIS A 221 -7.84 -1.03 6.12
CA HIS A 221 -7.92 -0.54 4.74
C HIS A 221 -6.68 0.25 4.34
N SER A 222 -6.23 1.14 5.22
CA SER A 222 -4.99 1.90 5.06
C SER A 222 -3.77 1.01 4.81
N MET A 223 -3.73 -0.16 5.46
CA MET A 223 -2.59 -1.08 5.36
C MET A 223 -2.38 -1.66 3.96
N GLN A 224 -3.42 -1.72 3.12
CA GLN A 224 -3.26 -2.14 1.73
C GLN A 224 -2.37 -1.16 0.97
N GLY A 225 -2.69 0.13 1.02
CA GLY A 225 -1.86 1.18 0.42
C GLY A 225 -0.44 1.20 0.97
N VAL A 226 -0.29 1.10 2.30
CA VAL A 226 1.03 1.10 2.96
C VAL A 226 1.92 -0.05 2.48
N MET A 227 1.36 -1.23 2.27
CA MET A 227 2.09 -2.37 1.68
C MET A 227 2.71 -2.01 0.34
N LEU A 228 1.94 -1.37 -0.54
CA LEU A 228 2.36 -1.05 -1.90
C LEU A 228 3.46 0.01 -1.89
N VAL A 229 3.35 0.99 -0.98
CA VAL A 229 4.41 1.98 -0.76
C VAL A 229 5.66 1.32 -0.21
N TYR A 230 5.55 0.46 0.81
CA TYR A 230 6.69 -0.28 1.35
C TYR A 230 7.40 -1.12 0.28
N GLU A 231 6.65 -1.80 -0.58
CA GLU A 231 7.21 -2.65 -1.62
C GLU A 231 7.89 -1.83 -2.73
N SER A 232 7.32 -0.68 -3.09
CA SER A 232 7.75 0.09 -4.26
C SER A 232 8.79 1.16 -3.93
N THR A 233 8.57 1.90 -2.86
CA THR A 233 9.31 3.12 -2.49
C THR A 233 9.33 3.31 -0.96
N PRO A 234 9.90 2.37 -0.19
CA PRO A 234 9.85 2.41 1.28
C PRO A 234 10.47 3.69 1.85
N GLU A 235 11.47 4.26 1.17
CA GLU A 235 12.16 5.49 1.55
C GLU A 235 11.26 6.74 1.57
N LEU A 236 10.05 6.66 1.01
CA LEU A 236 9.08 7.75 1.02
C LEU A 236 8.19 7.78 2.27
N GLY A 237 8.43 6.90 3.24
CA GLY A 237 7.82 7.00 4.57
C GLY A 237 7.19 5.72 5.09
N ALA A 238 7.18 4.64 4.30
CA ALA A 238 6.83 3.29 4.72
C ALA A 238 8.10 2.44 4.83
N ASP A 239 9.04 2.85 5.69
CA ASP A 239 10.27 2.12 5.96
C ASP A 239 10.05 0.98 6.98
N ASP A 240 11.10 0.19 7.23
CA ASP A 240 11.02 -0.99 8.12
C ASP A 240 10.67 -0.64 9.57
N ASP A 241 11.17 0.50 10.08
CA ASP A 241 10.88 0.96 11.44
C ASP A 241 9.40 1.36 11.57
N PHE A 242 8.88 2.08 10.58
CA PHE A 242 7.48 2.47 10.54
C PHE A 242 6.55 1.26 10.40
N MET A 243 6.88 0.30 9.54
CA MET A 243 6.12 -0.94 9.40
C MET A 243 6.14 -1.78 10.68
N THR A 244 7.28 -1.81 11.37
CA THR A 244 7.41 -2.46 12.69
C THR A 244 6.54 -1.76 13.74
N ALA A 245 6.51 -0.43 13.74
CA ALA A 245 5.66 0.36 14.63
C ALA A 245 4.16 0.09 14.40
N ILE A 246 3.75 -0.04 13.13
CA ILE A 246 2.40 -0.47 12.76
C ILE A 246 2.12 -1.89 13.27
N ALA A 247 3.03 -2.85 13.03
CA ALA A 247 2.87 -4.23 13.46
C ALA A 247 2.75 -4.35 14.99
N ASN A 248 3.52 -3.57 15.74
CA ASN A 248 3.42 -3.50 17.20
C ASN A 248 2.05 -3.01 17.67
N ALA A 249 1.50 -1.96 17.05
CA ALA A 249 0.17 -1.45 17.37
C ALA A 249 -0.94 -2.45 17.03
N ILE A 250 -0.85 -3.12 15.88
CA ILE A 250 -1.78 -4.19 15.51
C ILE A 250 -1.68 -5.36 16.49
N TYR A 251 -0.49 -5.76 16.93
CA TYR A 251 -0.38 -6.84 17.90
C TYR A 251 -0.95 -6.44 19.27
N HIS A 252 -0.60 -5.26 19.77
CA HIS A 252 -1.08 -4.80 21.08
C HIS A 252 -2.60 -4.74 21.14
N ASN A 253 -3.24 -4.32 20.05
CA ASN A 253 -4.69 -4.28 19.90
C ASN A 253 -5.40 -5.58 20.32
N SER A 254 -4.77 -6.74 20.14
CA SER A 254 -5.32 -8.03 20.57
C SER A 254 -5.51 -8.16 22.08
N TYR A 255 -4.75 -7.40 22.85
CA TYR A 255 -4.74 -7.41 24.31
C TYR A 255 -5.51 -6.23 24.93
N THR A 256 -5.84 -5.20 24.14
CA THR A 256 -6.65 -4.06 24.60
C THR A 256 -8.04 -4.51 25.01
N LYS A 257 -8.67 -3.88 26.01
CA LYS A 257 -10.04 -4.26 26.44
C LYS A 257 -11.06 -4.23 25.29
N TYR A 258 -10.85 -3.32 24.35
CA TYR A 258 -11.88 -2.85 23.43
C TYR A 258 -11.50 -2.88 21.94
N GLY A 259 -10.33 -3.42 21.59
CA GLY A 259 -9.96 -3.67 20.20
C GLY A 259 -9.65 -2.42 19.36
N SER A 260 -9.29 -1.29 19.97
CA SER A 260 -8.75 -0.11 19.27
C SER A 260 -7.25 -0.24 19.01
N ILE A 261 -6.78 0.20 17.84
CA ILE A 261 -5.37 0.20 17.47
C ILE A 261 -4.73 1.41 18.16
N GLN A 262 -3.93 1.16 19.19
CA GLN A 262 -3.24 2.19 19.98
C GLN A 262 -2.00 1.60 20.68
N CYS A 263 -1.21 2.44 21.36
CA CYS A 263 -0.11 1.97 22.20
C CYS A 263 -0.58 1.61 23.63
N PRO A 264 0.18 0.79 24.37
CA PRO A 264 -0.13 0.42 25.76
C PRO A 264 -0.43 1.61 26.68
N THR A 265 0.35 2.68 26.62
CA THR A 265 0.15 3.87 27.46
C THR A 265 -1.16 4.58 27.14
N ALA A 266 -1.49 4.73 25.85
CA ALA A 266 -2.77 5.30 25.44
C ALA A 266 -3.95 4.42 25.88
N ASP A 267 -3.84 3.10 25.78
CA ASP A 267 -4.86 2.16 26.26
C ASP A 267 -5.07 2.25 27.77
N LYS A 268 -4.00 2.36 28.56
CA LYS A 268 -4.09 2.55 30.02
C LYS A 268 -4.79 3.86 30.41
N ILE A 269 -4.47 4.96 29.72
CA ILE A 269 -5.05 6.28 30.02
C ILE A 269 -6.52 6.35 29.60
N LYS A 270 -6.82 5.87 28.40
CA LYS A 270 -8.16 5.90 27.83
C LYS A 270 -8.36 4.71 26.88
N PRO A 271 -8.88 3.58 27.40
CA PRO A 271 -9.31 2.48 26.55
C PRO A 271 -10.38 2.99 25.57
N ASN A 272 -10.14 2.86 24.27
CA ASN A 272 -11.09 3.30 23.25
C ASN A 272 -11.83 2.08 22.66
N SER A 273 -13.12 2.24 22.34
CA SER A 273 -13.86 1.31 21.48
C SER A 273 -14.88 2.03 20.63
N ARG A 274 -15.13 1.47 19.45
CA ARG A 274 -16.45 1.52 18.79
C ARG A 274 -17.08 0.12 18.66
N HIS A 275 -16.28 -0.96 18.70
CA HIS A 275 -16.71 -2.34 18.42
C HIS A 275 -15.87 -3.38 19.17
N PRO A 276 -16.43 -4.56 19.52
CA PRO A 276 -15.67 -5.66 20.13
C PRO A 276 -14.59 -6.22 19.20
N PHE A 277 -13.56 -6.81 19.80
CA PHE A 277 -12.48 -7.50 19.11
C PHE A 277 -13.00 -8.71 18.32
N ASN A 278 -12.53 -8.89 17.09
CA ASN A 278 -12.94 -9.96 16.18
C ASN A 278 -11.71 -10.72 15.65
N ALA A 279 -11.96 -11.77 14.84
CA ALA A 279 -10.91 -12.52 14.15
C ALA A 279 -9.96 -11.62 13.32
N PRO A 280 -8.71 -12.06 13.08
CA PRO A 280 -7.72 -11.26 12.37
C PRO A 280 -8.24 -10.76 11.02
N ARG A 281 -8.00 -9.47 10.72
CA ARG A 281 -8.29 -8.92 9.40
C ARG A 281 -7.31 -9.48 8.38
N GLU A 282 -7.79 -9.90 7.21
CA GLU A 282 -6.94 -10.46 6.14
C GLU A 282 -5.76 -9.53 5.76
N ARG A 283 -5.96 -8.22 5.83
CA ARG A 283 -4.96 -7.20 5.50
C ARG A 283 -3.84 -7.09 6.54
N PHE A 284 -4.00 -7.67 7.73
CA PHE A 284 -2.97 -7.68 8.77
C PHE A 284 -1.99 -8.85 8.63
N TYR A 285 -2.32 -9.90 7.87
CA TYR A 285 -1.46 -11.08 7.71
C TYR A 285 -0.05 -10.75 7.24
N MET A 286 0.12 -9.74 6.39
CA MET A 286 1.44 -9.33 5.93
C MET A 286 2.35 -8.83 7.07
N PHE A 287 1.79 -8.31 8.16
CA PHE A 287 2.58 -7.76 9.26
C PHE A 287 3.29 -8.81 10.12
N GLU A 288 2.95 -10.09 9.94
CA GLU A 288 3.75 -11.21 10.44
C GLU A 288 5.21 -11.11 9.97
N ALA A 289 5.47 -10.45 8.83
CA ALA A 289 6.82 -10.23 8.33
C ALA A 289 7.66 -9.29 9.20
N TRP A 290 7.05 -8.38 9.98
CA TRP A 290 7.74 -7.44 10.89
C TRP A 290 7.60 -7.81 12.36
N ARG A 291 6.57 -8.58 12.71
CA ARG A 291 6.33 -9.06 14.06
C ARG A 291 5.86 -10.51 14.03
N ASP A 292 6.78 -11.43 14.31
CA ASP A 292 6.46 -12.85 14.45
C ASP A 292 5.43 -13.07 15.58
N GLY A 293 4.47 -13.96 15.34
CA GLY A 293 3.35 -14.25 16.24
C GLY A 293 2.21 -13.25 16.19
N LEU A 294 2.20 -12.29 15.25
CA LEU A 294 1.17 -11.25 15.18
C LEU A 294 -0.22 -11.83 14.95
N ILE A 295 -0.35 -12.74 13.99
CA ILE A 295 -1.64 -13.34 13.62
C ILE A 295 -2.13 -14.32 14.68
N ASP A 296 -1.23 -15.00 15.37
CA ASP A 296 -1.58 -15.82 16.53
C ASP A 296 -2.08 -14.94 17.69
N GLY A 297 -1.38 -13.82 17.96
CA GLY A 297 -1.79 -12.81 18.93
C GLY A 297 -3.19 -12.25 18.63
N GLN A 298 -3.48 -11.99 17.35
CA GLN A 298 -4.81 -11.56 16.88
C GLN A 298 -5.91 -12.62 17.06
N CYS A 299 -5.56 -13.85 17.45
CA CYS A 299 -6.52 -14.88 17.84
C CYS A 299 -6.66 -15.05 19.36
N SER A 300 -5.98 -14.23 20.18
CA SER A 300 -5.87 -14.43 21.64
C SER A 300 -7.19 -14.43 22.41
N LYS A 301 -8.24 -13.80 21.87
CA LYS A 301 -9.57 -13.71 22.48
C LYS A 301 -10.61 -14.65 21.87
N LEU A 302 -10.21 -15.48 20.92
CA LEU A 302 -11.07 -16.46 20.28
C LEU A 302 -11.10 -17.76 21.07
N SER A 303 -12.19 -18.52 21.01
CA SER A 303 -12.21 -19.90 21.52
C SER A 303 -11.18 -20.78 20.79
N ALA A 304 -10.83 -21.93 21.35
CA ALA A 304 -9.91 -22.87 20.71
C ALA A 304 -10.40 -23.29 19.31
N GLU A 305 -11.71 -23.55 19.17
CA GLU A 305 -12.35 -23.89 17.89
C GLU A 305 -12.30 -22.73 16.90
N GLN A 306 -12.60 -21.51 17.36
CA GLN A 306 -12.58 -20.31 16.52
C GLN A 306 -11.16 -19.97 16.06
N LYS A 307 -10.17 -20.06 16.96
CA LYS A 307 -8.75 -19.90 16.63
C LYS A 307 -8.30 -20.93 15.61
N LYS A 308 -8.61 -22.21 15.83
CA LYS A 308 -8.30 -23.29 14.88
C LYS A 308 -8.96 -23.02 13.52
N ALA A 309 -10.21 -22.60 13.49
CA ALA A 309 -10.92 -22.27 12.25
C ALA A 309 -10.28 -21.07 11.52
N ALA A 310 -9.94 -20.00 12.23
CA ALA A 310 -9.31 -18.80 11.65
C ALA A 310 -7.91 -19.09 11.08
N LEU A 311 -7.09 -19.87 11.81
CA LEU A 311 -5.71 -20.20 11.42
C LEU A 311 -5.63 -21.30 10.35
N SER A 312 -6.57 -22.24 10.33
CA SER A 312 -6.59 -23.32 9.33
C SER A 312 -7.34 -22.96 8.03
N ASN A 313 -7.94 -21.78 7.96
CA ASN A 313 -8.72 -21.33 6.81
C ASN A 313 -7.84 -21.29 5.54
N ARG A 314 -8.19 -22.13 4.54
CA ARG A 314 -7.48 -22.21 3.27
C ARG A 314 -7.42 -20.87 2.54
N LYS A 315 -8.41 -19.99 2.72
CA LYS A 315 -8.43 -18.64 2.12
C LYS A 315 -7.29 -17.74 2.62
N HIS A 316 -6.74 -18.02 3.81
CA HIS A 316 -5.65 -17.24 4.40
C HIS A 316 -4.26 -17.76 4.03
N ARG A 317 -4.14 -18.97 3.46
CA ARG A 317 -2.83 -19.54 3.05
C ARG A 317 -2.04 -18.61 2.12
N PRO A 318 -2.64 -18.00 1.08
CA PRO A 318 -1.90 -17.04 0.26
C PRO A 318 -1.41 -15.81 1.02
N LYS A 319 -2.14 -15.38 2.06
CA LYS A 319 -1.74 -14.23 2.89
C LYS A 319 -0.53 -14.56 3.78
N VAL A 320 -0.48 -15.77 4.31
CA VAL A 320 0.68 -16.28 5.06
C VAL A 320 1.90 -16.39 4.14
N LEU A 321 1.74 -16.95 2.94
CA LEU A 321 2.84 -17.01 1.96
C LEU A 321 3.28 -15.60 1.53
N HIS A 322 2.35 -14.65 1.38
CA HIS A 322 2.71 -13.27 1.10
C HIS A 322 3.50 -12.63 2.26
N ALA A 323 3.20 -12.95 3.52
CA ALA A 323 4.01 -12.49 4.64
C ALA A 323 5.44 -13.08 4.59
N MET A 324 5.59 -14.35 4.17
CA MET A 324 6.90 -14.95 3.92
C MET A 324 7.65 -14.23 2.79
N TYR A 325 6.97 -13.89 1.70
CA TYR A 325 7.52 -13.04 0.64
C TYR A 325 7.99 -11.69 1.21
N MET A 326 7.17 -10.98 1.99
CA MET A 326 7.59 -9.70 2.59
C MET A 326 8.81 -9.86 3.49
N LYS A 327 8.88 -10.94 4.28
CA LYS A 327 10.04 -11.25 5.14
C LYS A 327 11.31 -11.51 4.32
N ALA A 328 11.19 -12.09 3.12
CA ALA A 328 12.30 -12.26 2.19
C ALA A 328 12.66 -10.95 1.47
N LEU A 329 11.67 -10.19 0.99
CA LEU A 329 11.84 -8.89 0.35
C LEU A 329 12.58 -7.90 1.26
N ARG A 330 12.32 -7.92 2.58
CA ARG A 330 13.06 -7.14 3.59
C ARG A 330 14.57 -7.35 3.55
N LYS A 331 15.01 -8.56 3.18
CA LYS A 331 16.44 -8.93 3.10
C LYS A 331 17.01 -8.75 1.69
N ASP A 332 16.16 -8.86 0.67
CA ASP A 332 16.51 -8.72 -0.74
C ASP A 332 15.47 -7.86 -1.45
N ARG A 333 15.79 -6.58 -1.64
CA ARG A 333 14.89 -5.59 -2.27
C ARG A 333 14.71 -5.80 -3.77
N ASP A 334 15.54 -6.65 -4.40
CA ASP A 334 15.42 -7.00 -5.81
C ASP A 334 14.53 -8.24 -6.03
N LEU A 335 14.01 -8.87 -4.97
CA LEU A 335 13.11 -10.01 -5.07
C LEU A 335 11.79 -9.65 -5.77
N ILE A 336 11.40 -10.41 -6.79
CA ILE A 336 10.13 -10.21 -7.51
C ILE A 336 9.03 -11.09 -6.94
N TYR A 337 9.34 -12.35 -6.62
CA TYR A 337 8.43 -13.27 -5.95
C TYR A 337 9.20 -14.29 -5.11
N LEU A 338 8.53 -14.92 -4.14
CA LEU A 338 9.15 -15.91 -3.26
C LEU A 338 9.65 -17.13 -4.05
N GLY A 339 10.90 -17.53 -3.82
CA GLY A 339 11.54 -18.65 -4.53
C GLY A 339 12.21 -18.25 -5.85
N GLU A 340 12.09 -16.98 -6.27
CA GLU A 340 12.94 -16.45 -7.32
C GLU A 340 14.41 -16.49 -6.87
N LYS A 341 15.30 -17.09 -7.69
CA LYS A 341 16.74 -17.03 -7.42
C LYS A 341 17.22 -15.59 -7.58
N SER A 342 17.82 -15.02 -6.54
CA SER A 342 18.44 -13.70 -6.62
C SER A 342 19.56 -13.72 -7.67
N SER A 343 19.60 -12.70 -8.52
CA SER A 343 20.53 -12.61 -9.66
C SER A 343 21.99 -12.35 -9.25
N ASN A 344 22.33 -12.43 -7.96
CA ASN A 344 23.65 -12.11 -7.40
C ASN A 344 24.75 -13.15 -7.70
N ARG A 345 24.78 -13.70 -8.92
CA ARG A 345 25.92 -14.49 -9.43
C ARG A 345 26.68 -13.85 -10.59
N ILE A 346 26.39 -12.59 -10.95
CA ILE A 346 27.12 -11.89 -12.02
C ILE A 346 27.64 -10.53 -11.52
N ALA A 347 28.46 -10.54 -10.47
CA ALA A 347 29.27 -9.37 -10.07
C ALA A 347 30.54 -9.75 -9.27
N ALA A 348 31.06 -10.96 -9.49
CA ALA A 348 32.35 -11.39 -8.94
C ALA A 348 33.08 -12.25 -9.97
N ARG A 349 33.42 -11.63 -11.11
CA ARG A 349 34.39 -12.07 -12.13
C ARG A 349 34.47 -11.02 -13.23
N ARG A 350 35.09 -9.88 -12.91
CA ARG A 350 35.93 -9.12 -13.84
C ARG A 350 37.11 -8.60 -13.05
#